data_AF-A0AAD9P487-F1
#
_entry.id   AF-A0AAD9P487-F1
#
_cell.length_a   1.000
_cell.length_b   1.000
_cell.length_c   1.000
_cell.angle_alpha   90.00
_cell.angle_beta   90.00
_cell.angle_gamma   90.00
#
_symmetry.space_group_name_H-M   'P 1'
#
loop_
_entity.id
_entity.type
_entity.pdbx_description
1 polymer ?
#
loop_
_entity_poly.entity_id
_entity_poly.type
_entity_poly.pdbx_seq_one_letter_code
_entity_poly.pdbx_strand_id
1 'polypeptide(L)'
;MGPKVKRSISYVKKQFQYRKPIFPFISSTFQDFQVERDILVKKVFPRINALCHERGTYCAPVDLRWGINDSQTNSGLVIQLCLDYIDRCAPFFICLLGERYGSHRPVDHEPLPAHYDDLCPSCHWLDRNLVIASSAGYDWVLDQKYQHCSITELEVIHAAFDRRNEYCRFYFRQPDHVDNLYTHLPEEERAEKLRVFEPESEYSNAKLRELKAQIAKHGLPIKYFKSPEELAVMVLQDWSDIVDQLYPPLQDFVLDTYSERFTEWMAHETFAETRRRIFVRTPEIDKVFHELTKFALTSLTEDKTMPQQPLDALSHMASHLCITRTRLHNRSPPCPTYKSVMLLTGDRGCGKTSVLANWVQEFSSRDDLKVFAHYVGSSALSFDIMCFMRRCTVEMRDKGPQLQRAESDVPDTDELADFHRVREAFLAAISLGPCVIVIDGVDELTGTYGLSQQQVKDFQWLPPVLPPQCKIIITLATCNTAFKCLSQRGSTVQVTVPPLLNTRWKTEVIQEHLAIHCKCLSDEQLKRIVKCRLSDKPLFLSILANELQVFGVYSRLDYHLDSYLESTSIRELWTRVIRRWINDYGYPTDAVTLASTTCNAPECK
;
A
#
# COMPACT_ATOMS: atom_id res chain seq x y z
N MET A 1 -25.68 -30.97 14.84
CA MET A 1 -24.69 -30.09 14.19
C MET A 1 -24.15 -30.84 12.99
N GLY A 2 -24.44 -30.36 11.77
CA GLY A 2 -23.91 -30.99 10.55
C GLY A 2 -22.38 -30.89 10.49
N PRO A 3 -21.70 -31.74 9.70
CA PRO A 3 -20.25 -31.68 9.54
C PRO A 3 -19.86 -30.28 9.01
N LYS A 4 -19.03 -29.57 9.79
CA LYS A 4 -18.49 -28.27 9.39
C LYS A 4 -17.63 -28.47 8.14
N VAL A 5 -18.05 -27.91 7.01
CA VAL A 5 -17.32 -27.99 5.74
C VAL A 5 -16.01 -27.24 5.89
N LYS A 6 -14.88 -27.94 6.06
CA LYS A 6 -13.54 -27.33 6.02
C LYS A 6 -13.32 -26.74 4.62
N ARG A 7 -13.18 -25.42 4.52
CA ARG A 7 -12.94 -24.71 3.25
C ARG A 7 -11.42 -24.54 3.06
N SER A 8 -10.90 -24.82 1.86
CA SER A 8 -9.46 -24.75 1.55
C SER A 8 -8.93 -23.31 1.55
N ILE A 9 -7.63 -23.12 1.83
CA ILE A 9 -6.93 -21.81 1.75
C ILE A 9 -7.06 -21.20 0.35
N SER A 10 -7.14 -22.00 -0.72
CA SER A 10 -7.37 -21.51 -2.08
C SER A 10 -8.74 -20.83 -2.24
N TYR A 11 -9.77 -21.28 -1.53
CA TYR A 11 -11.08 -20.62 -1.50
C TYR A 11 -10.99 -19.28 -0.76
N VAL A 12 -10.21 -19.23 0.33
CA VAL A 12 -9.99 -18.01 1.12
C VAL A 12 -9.19 -16.96 0.34
N LYS A 13 -8.14 -17.37 -0.38
CA LYS A 13 -7.39 -16.52 -1.32
C LYS A 13 -8.34 -15.78 -2.27
N LYS A 14 -9.29 -16.51 -2.87
CA LYS A 14 -10.28 -15.93 -3.78
C LYS A 14 -11.28 -14.96 -3.12
N GLN A 15 -11.46 -14.98 -1.80
CA GLN A 15 -12.32 -14.01 -1.10
C GLN A 15 -11.54 -12.82 -0.54
N PHE A 16 -10.29 -13.03 -0.14
CA PHE A 16 -9.44 -12.02 0.49
C PHE A 16 -8.79 -11.08 -0.53
N GLN A 17 -8.39 -11.58 -1.70
CA GLN A 17 -7.71 -10.80 -2.75
C GLN A 17 -8.60 -9.72 -3.41
N TYR A 18 -9.85 -9.53 -2.97
CA TYR A 18 -10.83 -8.66 -3.64
C TYR A 18 -11.46 -7.57 -2.75
N ARG A 19 -11.13 -7.48 -1.46
CA ARG A 19 -11.74 -6.45 -0.58
C ARG A 19 -11.02 -5.13 -0.78
N LYS A 20 -11.64 -4.22 -1.55
CA LYS A 20 -11.09 -2.90 -1.83
C LYS A 20 -10.99 -2.06 -0.55
N PRO A 21 -10.00 -1.16 -0.44
CA PRO A 21 -9.95 -0.23 0.68
C PRO A 21 -11.09 0.80 0.61
N ILE A 22 -11.37 1.42 1.75
CA ILE A 22 -12.34 2.52 1.86
C ILE A 22 -11.57 3.83 1.99
N PHE A 23 -11.79 4.75 1.04
CA PHE A 23 -11.10 6.04 0.98
C PHE A 23 -12.12 7.19 1.00
N PRO A 24 -12.67 7.59 2.16
CA PRO A 24 -13.64 8.67 2.18
C PRO A 24 -12.99 10.02 1.93
N PHE A 25 -13.46 10.76 0.92
CA PHE A 25 -13.10 12.17 0.74
C PHE A 25 -13.86 13.07 1.71
N ILE A 26 -13.16 13.98 2.41
CA ILE A 26 -13.75 14.89 3.40
C ILE A 26 -13.85 16.32 2.85
N SER A 27 -15.07 16.73 2.54
CA SER A 27 -15.44 18.09 2.14
C SER A 27 -16.03 18.89 3.31
N SER A 28 -15.57 20.12 3.52
CA SER A 28 -16.25 21.18 4.30
C SER A 28 -15.47 22.48 4.25
N THR A 29 -16.00 23.64 4.62
CA THR A 29 -15.23 24.89 4.61
C THR A 29 -13.93 24.86 5.44
N PHE A 30 -12.95 25.69 5.06
CA PHE A 30 -11.56 25.61 5.56
C PHE A 30 -11.37 26.13 7.00
N GLN A 31 -12.07 27.18 7.40
CA GLN A 31 -11.72 27.93 8.62
C GLN A 31 -12.48 27.45 9.86
N ASP A 32 -13.68 26.91 9.68
CA ASP A 32 -14.66 26.72 10.74
C ASP A 32 -14.90 25.26 11.15
N PHE A 33 -14.14 24.29 10.61
CA PHE A 33 -14.28 22.85 10.92
C PHE A 33 -13.02 22.20 11.51
N GLN A 34 -12.09 22.98 12.04
CA GLN A 34 -10.81 22.46 12.52
C GLN A 34 -10.99 21.48 13.70
N VAL A 35 -11.86 21.80 14.66
CA VAL A 35 -12.09 20.97 15.85
C VAL A 35 -12.74 19.65 15.50
N GLU A 36 -13.77 19.69 14.66
CA GLU A 36 -14.48 18.53 14.16
C GLU A 36 -13.54 17.59 13.42
N ARG A 37 -12.76 18.12 12.47
CA ARG A 37 -11.75 17.35 11.71
C ARG A 37 -10.72 16.71 12.63
N ASP A 38 -10.21 17.46 13.59
CA ASP A 38 -9.23 16.96 14.55
C ASP A 38 -9.76 15.75 15.32
N ILE A 39 -11.01 15.79 15.75
CA ILE A 39 -11.66 14.66 16.42
C ILE A 39 -11.84 13.48 15.46
N LEU A 40 -12.24 13.72 14.22
CA LEU A 40 -12.39 12.65 13.23
C LEU A 40 -11.06 11.92 12.99
N VAL A 41 -9.98 12.67 12.79
CA VAL A 41 -8.62 12.13 12.55
C VAL A 41 -8.06 11.43 13.80
N LYS A 42 -8.18 12.05 14.97
CA LYS A 42 -7.54 11.53 16.20
C LYS A 42 -8.32 10.38 16.84
N LYS A 43 -9.65 10.31 16.65
CA LYS A 43 -10.51 9.37 17.38
C LYS A 43 -11.38 8.46 16.49
N VAL A 44 -11.98 8.99 15.43
CA VAL A 44 -13.00 8.26 14.65
C VAL A 44 -12.38 7.36 13.59
N PHE A 45 -11.58 7.93 12.68
CA PHE A 45 -10.97 7.17 11.59
C PHE A 45 -10.03 6.05 12.06
N PRO A 46 -9.25 6.17 13.16
CA PRO A 46 -8.49 5.04 13.69
C PRO A 46 -9.38 3.85 14.07
N ARG A 47 -10.58 4.10 14.60
CA ARG A 47 -11.54 3.04 14.97
C ARG A 47 -12.18 2.41 13.73
N ILE A 48 -12.57 3.21 12.74
CA ILE A 48 -13.07 2.71 11.45
C ILE A 48 -12.00 1.87 10.74
N ASN A 49 -10.75 2.32 10.77
CA ASN A 49 -9.63 1.60 10.17
C ASN A 49 -9.36 0.26 10.90
N ALA A 50 -9.44 0.23 12.23
CA ALA A 50 -9.35 -1.00 13.00
C ALA A 50 -10.46 -2.00 12.60
N LEU A 51 -11.70 -1.53 12.47
CA LEU A 51 -12.81 -2.36 11.99
C LEU A 51 -12.54 -2.88 10.57
N CYS A 52 -12.07 -2.03 9.65
CA CYS A 52 -11.69 -2.44 8.30
C CYS A 52 -10.58 -3.51 8.30
N HIS A 53 -9.59 -3.39 9.19
CA HIS A 53 -8.53 -4.39 9.36
C HIS A 53 -9.09 -5.74 9.82
N GLU A 54 -10.05 -5.77 10.73
CA GLU A 54 -10.76 -7.00 11.10
C GLU A 54 -11.52 -7.62 9.93
N ARG A 55 -11.91 -6.82 8.94
CA ARG A 55 -12.56 -7.27 7.70
C ARG A 55 -11.58 -7.62 6.57
N GLY A 56 -10.26 -7.58 6.81
CA GLY A 56 -9.24 -7.86 5.79
C GLY A 56 -9.02 -6.73 4.78
N THR A 57 -9.40 -5.50 5.13
CA THR A 57 -9.18 -4.29 4.33
C THR A 57 -8.64 -3.17 5.22
N TYR A 58 -8.66 -1.92 4.77
CA TYR A 58 -8.29 -0.75 5.58
C TYR A 58 -9.09 0.48 5.14
N CYS A 59 -9.15 1.48 6.02
CA CYS A 59 -9.75 2.78 5.77
C CYS A 59 -8.68 3.86 5.83
N ALA A 60 -8.58 4.68 4.78
CA ALA A 60 -7.68 5.82 4.72
C ALA A 60 -8.46 7.05 4.26
N PRO A 61 -9.00 7.87 5.20
CA PRO A 61 -9.69 9.11 4.85
C PRO A 61 -8.78 10.10 4.13
N VAL A 62 -9.37 10.84 3.19
CA VAL A 62 -8.71 11.84 2.37
C VAL A 62 -9.18 13.23 2.80
N ASP A 63 -8.26 14.00 3.39
CA ASP A 63 -8.48 15.41 3.75
C ASP A 63 -7.38 16.30 3.15
N LEU A 64 -7.71 17.01 2.07
CA LEU A 64 -6.78 17.90 1.38
C LEU A 64 -6.41 19.14 2.18
N ARG A 65 -7.14 19.46 3.24
CA ARG A 65 -6.89 20.67 4.04
C ARG A 65 -5.71 20.51 4.99
N TRP A 66 -5.29 19.28 5.25
CA TRP A 66 -4.03 18.97 5.93
C TRP A 66 -2.82 19.00 4.98
N GLY A 67 -3.03 19.33 3.69
CA GLY A 67 -2.02 19.25 2.63
C GLY A 67 -1.79 20.52 1.81
N ILE A 68 -2.80 21.38 1.68
CA ILE A 68 -2.72 22.60 0.86
C ILE A 68 -2.13 23.75 1.70
N ASN A 69 -0.89 24.13 1.39
CA ASN A 69 -0.26 25.34 1.91
C ASN A 69 -0.52 26.53 0.97
N ASP A 70 -0.17 27.74 1.40
CA ASP A 70 -0.34 28.97 0.60
C ASP A 70 0.30 28.88 -0.79
N SER A 71 1.39 28.12 -0.96
CA SER A 71 2.02 27.93 -2.27
C SER A 71 1.25 27.02 -3.22
N GLN A 72 0.52 26.01 -2.73
CA GLN A 72 -0.45 25.24 -3.52
C GLN A 72 -1.74 26.02 -3.80
N THR A 73 -2.20 26.85 -2.86
CA THR A 73 -3.29 27.80 -3.12
C THR A 73 -2.91 28.75 -4.27
N ASN A 74 -1.65 29.17 -4.33
CA ASN A 74 -1.10 30.05 -5.37
C ASN A 74 -0.77 29.35 -6.71
N SER A 75 -0.72 28.01 -6.75
CA SER A 75 -0.42 27.27 -7.98
C SER A 75 -1.61 27.24 -8.96
N GLY A 76 -2.82 27.45 -8.44
CA GLY A 76 -4.05 27.34 -9.22
C GLY A 76 -4.58 25.91 -9.37
N LEU A 77 -4.10 24.94 -8.59
CA LEU A 77 -4.45 23.52 -8.75
C LEU A 77 -5.51 23.01 -7.76
N VAL A 78 -6.04 23.84 -6.86
CA VAL A 78 -6.88 23.41 -5.74
C VAL A 78 -8.14 22.70 -6.22
N ILE A 79 -8.90 23.30 -7.15
CA ILE A 79 -10.15 22.72 -7.64
C ILE A 79 -9.88 21.41 -8.38
N GLN A 80 -8.92 21.40 -9.30
CA GLN A 80 -8.53 20.20 -10.03
C GLN A 80 -8.20 19.05 -9.06
N LEU A 81 -7.36 19.32 -8.05
CA LEU A 81 -7.00 18.31 -7.06
C LEU A 81 -8.22 17.80 -6.29
N CYS A 82 -9.09 18.69 -5.80
CA CYS A 82 -10.32 18.27 -5.11
C CYS A 82 -11.15 17.30 -5.96
N LEU A 83 -11.37 17.62 -7.24
CA LEU A 83 -12.16 16.78 -8.15
C LEU A 83 -11.44 15.46 -8.47
N ASP A 84 -10.14 15.49 -8.76
CA ASP A 84 -9.32 14.29 -8.99
C ASP A 84 -9.31 13.34 -7.78
N TYR A 85 -9.33 13.88 -6.55
CA TYR A 85 -9.37 13.08 -5.34
C TYR A 85 -10.77 12.53 -5.05
N ILE A 86 -11.83 13.28 -5.34
CA ILE A 86 -13.19 12.74 -5.30
C ILE A 86 -13.32 11.55 -6.26
N ASP A 87 -12.72 11.64 -7.44
CA ASP A 87 -12.68 10.57 -8.43
C ASP A 87 -11.99 9.31 -7.91
N ARG A 88 -10.86 9.47 -7.23
CA ARG A 88 -10.11 8.35 -6.62
C ARG A 88 -10.82 7.76 -5.39
N CYS A 89 -11.54 8.59 -4.65
CA CYS A 89 -12.26 8.21 -3.43
C CYS A 89 -13.63 7.60 -3.71
N ALA A 90 -14.15 7.73 -4.94
CA ALA A 90 -15.44 7.19 -5.31
C ALA A 90 -15.52 5.67 -4.99
N PRO A 91 -16.62 5.20 -4.38
CA PRO A 91 -17.90 5.89 -4.16
C PRO A 91 -18.07 6.53 -2.75
N PHE A 92 -16.99 6.90 -2.05
CA PHE A 92 -17.02 7.33 -0.64
C PHE A 92 -16.86 8.85 -0.47
N PHE A 93 -17.84 9.52 0.16
CA PHE A 93 -17.82 10.98 0.36
C PHE A 93 -18.44 11.41 1.70
N ILE A 94 -17.73 12.26 2.45
CA ILE A 94 -18.18 12.91 3.68
C ILE A 94 -18.23 14.40 3.42
N CYS A 95 -19.37 15.03 3.71
CA CYS A 95 -19.50 16.48 3.66
C CYS A 95 -19.98 17.03 5.00
N LEU A 96 -19.24 17.97 5.58
CA LEU A 96 -19.66 18.75 6.73
C LEU A 96 -20.08 20.14 6.25
N LEU A 97 -21.28 20.61 6.59
CA LEU A 97 -21.75 21.96 6.25
C LEU A 97 -22.14 22.74 7.49
N GLY A 98 -21.57 23.92 7.64
CA GLY A 98 -21.83 24.84 8.74
C GLY A 98 -22.66 26.03 8.28
N GLU A 99 -22.26 27.20 8.73
CA GLU A 99 -22.88 28.50 8.44
C GLU A 99 -22.13 29.25 7.32
N ARG A 100 -20.92 28.79 7.00
CA ARG A 100 -20.07 29.36 5.94
C ARG A 100 -20.27 28.68 4.61
N TYR A 101 -20.21 29.49 3.55
CA TYR A 101 -20.31 29.00 2.18
C TYR A 101 -18.95 28.61 1.60
N GLY A 102 -17.88 29.29 2.04
CA GLY A 102 -16.50 29.06 1.61
C GLY A 102 -16.06 29.92 0.44
N SER A 103 -14.79 29.76 0.05
CA SER A 103 -14.18 30.53 -1.04
C SER A 103 -14.93 30.34 -2.36
N HIS A 104 -15.40 31.43 -2.93
CA HIS A 104 -16.13 31.51 -4.19
C HIS A 104 -15.72 32.78 -4.94
N ARG A 105 -16.03 32.83 -6.23
CA ARG A 105 -15.77 33.98 -7.09
C ARG A 105 -16.83 35.06 -6.87
N PRO A 106 -16.46 36.36 -6.82
CA PRO A 106 -17.43 37.46 -6.73
C PRO A 106 -18.46 37.39 -7.89
N VAL A 107 -19.70 37.79 -7.62
CA VAL A 107 -20.82 37.67 -8.57
C VAL A 107 -20.75 38.74 -9.67
N ASP A 108 -20.11 39.85 -9.38
CA ASP A 108 -19.89 41.00 -10.26
C ASP A 108 -18.72 40.80 -11.24
N HIS A 109 -17.93 39.73 -11.08
CA HIS A 109 -16.84 39.42 -12.01
C HIS A 109 -17.35 38.86 -13.34
N GLU A 110 -16.79 39.36 -14.45
CA GLU A 110 -17.10 38.91 -15.82
C GLU A 110 -16.85 37.41 -16.02
N PRO A 111 -17.57 36.71 -16.92
CA PRO A 111 -17.33 35.29 -17.19
C PRO A 111 -15.87 34.98 -17.54
N LEU A 112 -15.38 33.83 -17.07
CA LEU A 112 -14.02 33.38 -17.34
C LEU A 112 -13.80 32.98 -18.80
N PRO A 113 -12.59 33.21 -19.35
CA PRO A 113 -12.23 32.71 -20.67
C PRO A 113 -12.08 31.18 -20.66
N ALA A 114 -12.17 30.56 -21.84
CA ALA A 114 -12.01 29.12 -21.99
C ALA A 114 -10.55 28.65 -21.91
N HIS A 115 -9.59 29.53 -22.20
CA HIS A 115 -8.18 29.19 -22.26
C HIS A 115 -7.36 29.97 -21.22
N TYR A 116 -6.33 29.30 -20.70
CA TYR A 116 -5.45 29.86 -19.68
C TYR A 116 -4.70 31.10 -20.16
N ASP A 117 -4.29 31.13 -21.43
CA ASP A 117 -3.50 32.23 -22.00
C ASP A 117 -4.28 33.56 -22.07
N ASP A 118 -5.61 33.49 -21.99
CA ASP A 118 -6.50 34.65 -22.01
C ASP A 118 -6.78 35.21 -20.60
N LEU A 119 -6.26 34.57 -19.54
CA LEU A 119 -6.42 35.05 -18.16
C LEU A 119 -5.57 36.29 -17.89
N CYS A 120 -6.19 37.31 -17.30
CA CYS A 120 -5.48 38.48 -16.83
C CYS A 120 -4.46 38.11 -15.73
N PRO A 121 -3.21 38.60 -15.76
CA PRO A 121 -2.21 38.33 -14.72
C PRO A 121 -2.61 38.78 -13.31
N SER A 122 -3.55 39.73 -13.19
CA SER A 122 -4.11 40.22 -11.92
C SER A 122 -5.49 39.65 -11.63
N CYS A 123 -5.87 38.52 -12.23
CA CYS A 123 -7.15 37.86 -11.99
C CYS A 123 -7.29 37.37 -10.54
N HIS A 124 -8.53 37.11 -10.11
CA HIS A 124 -8.77 36.56 -8.79
C HIS A 124 -8.15 35.15 -8.71
N TRP A 125 -7.56 34.77 -7.58
CA TRP A 125 -6.82 33.50 -7.48
C TRP A 125 -7.66 32.27 -7.87
N LEU A 126 -8.97 32.31 -7.63
CA LEU A 126 -9.91 31.24 -7.99
C LEU A 126 -10.16 31.15 -9.51
N ASP A 127 -9.96 32.24 -10.27
CA ASP A 127 -10.11 32.28 -11.73
C ASP A 127 -9.12 31.30 -12.37
N ARG A 128 -7.86 31.38 -11.92
CA ARG A 128 -6.80 30.46 -12.30
C ARG A 128 -7.16 29.00 -12.00
N ASN A 129 -7.79 28.75 -10.84
CA ASN A 129 -8.18 27.40 -10.43
C ASN A 129 -9.25 26.79 -11.31
N LEU A 130 -10.26 27.57 -11.69
CA LEU A 130 -11.36 27.11 -12.52
C LEU A 130 -10.89 26.79 -13.94
N VAL A 131 -10.07 27.66 -14.55
CA VAL A 131 -9.57 27.44 -15.92
C VAL A 131 -8.58 26.28 -15.99
N ILE A 132 -7.72 26.11 -14.98
CA ILE A 132 -6.84 24.93 -14.90
C ILE A 132 -7.66 23.64 -14.73
N ALA A 133 -8.68 23.64 -13.86
CA ALA A 133 -9.55 22.47 -13.69
C ALA A 133 -10.29 22.10 -14.98
N SER A 134 -10.81 23.08 -15.74
CA SER A 134 -11.38 22.83 -17.07
C SER A 134 -10.33 22.25 -18.02
N SER A 135 -9.13 22.82 -18.07
CA SER A 135 -8.04 22.29 -18.91
C SER A 135 -7.64 20.85 -18.54
N ALA A 136 -7.93 20.40 -17.32
CA ALA A 136 -7.71 19.04 -16.83
C ALA A 136 -8.89 18.08 -17.10
N GLY A 137 -9.97 18.55 -17.76
CA GLY A 137 -11.12 17.74 -18.15
C GLY A 137 -12.42 18.03 -17.38
N TYR A 138 -12.43 19.02 -16.49
CA TYR A 138 -13.63 19.42 -15.72
C TYR A 138 -14.31 20.66 -16.32
N ASP A 139 -14.60 20.66 -17.62
CA ASP A 139 -15.11 21.85 -18.34
C ASP A 139 -16.37 22.48 -17.75
N TRP A 140 -17.21 21.67 -17.12
CA TRP A 140 -18.45 22.11 -16.49
C TRP A 140 -18.22 23.18 -15.41
N VAL A 141 -17.03 23.26 -14.79
CA VAL A 141 -16.74 24.29 -13.78
C VAL A 141 -16.73 25.70 -14.38
N LEU A 142 -16.56 25.83 -15.70
CA LEU A 142 -16.64 27.08 -16.44
C LEU A 142 -18.06 27.38 -16.95
N ASP A 143 -19.09 26.57 -16.67
CA ASP A 143 -20.45 27.00 -16.99
C ASP A 143 -20.86 28.17 -16.09
N GLN A 144 -21.59 29.14 -16.65
CA GLN A 144 -22.06 30.34 -15.92
C GLN A 144 -22.80 30.00 -14.61
N LYS A 145 -23.44 28.83 -14.56
CA LYS A 145 -24.13 28.33 -13.36
C LYS A 145 -23.17 28.01 -12.20
N TYR A 146 -21.93 27.59 -12.50
CA TYR A 146 -21.00 27.02 -11.52
C TYR A 146 -19.77 27.88 -11.23
N GLN A 147 -19.43 28.85 -12.09
CA GLN A 147 -18.26 29.74 -11.89
C GLN A 147 -18.28 30.54 -10.58
N HIS A 148 -19.47 30.74 -9.99
CA HIS A 148 -19.68 31.46 -8.72
C HIS A 148 -20.01 30.51 -7.55
N CYS A 149 -19.91 29.20 -7.77
CA CYS A 149 -20.04 28.22 -6.70
C CYS A 149 -18.80 28.27 -5.79
N SER A 150 -18.98 27.95 -4.51
CA SER A 150 -17.83 27.72 -3.65
C SER A 150 -17.14 26.42 -4.00
N ILE A 151 -15.87 26.28 -3.63
CA ILE A 151 -15.13 25.01 -3.82
C ILE A 151 -15.90 23.84 -3.20
N THR A 152 -16.50 24.04 -2.03
CA THR A 152 -17.31 23.01 -1.35
C THR A 152 -18.60 22.70 -2.11
N GLU A 153 -19.28 23.68 -2.71
CA GLU A 153 -20.43 23.42 -3.59
C GLU A 153 -20.01 22.62 -4.83
N LEU A 154 -18.87 22.95 -5.45
CA LEU A 154 -18.32 22.19 -6.59
C LEU A 154 -17.98 20.74 -6.20
N GLU A 155 -17.36 20.52 -5.03
CA GLU A 155 -17.09 19.18 -4.49
C GLU A 155 -18.38 18.36 -4.31
N VAL A 156 -19.44 18.98 -3.77
CA VAL A 156 -20.75 18.32 -3.58
C VAL A 156 -21.43 18.02 -4.92
N ILE A 157 -21.40 18.96 -5.87
CA ILE A 157 -21.95 18.76 -7.21
C ILE A 157 -21.29 17.56 -7.86
N HIS A 158 -19.95 17.52 -7.85
CA HIS A 158 -19.18 16.46 -8.49
C HIS A 158 -19.44 15.10 -7.81
N ALA A 159 -19.25 15.01 -6.49
CA ALA A 159 -19.37 13.74 -5.77
C ALA A 159 -20.80 13.20 -5.74
N ALA A 160 -21.79 14.05 -5.46
CA ALA A 160 -23.13 13.62 -5.09
C ALA A 160 -24.18 13.82 -6.19
N PHE A 161 -24.11 14.90 -6.98
CA PHE A 161 -25.13 15.20 -7.97
C PHE A 161 -24.82 14.59 -9.35
N ASP A 162 -23.58 14.76 -9.81
CA ASP A 162 -23.13 14.25 -11.10
C ASP A 162 -22.75 12.76 -11.01
N ARG A 163 -21.74 12.41 -10.22
CA ARG A 163 -21.28 11.02 -10.09
C ARG A 163 -22.23 10.13 -9.29
N ARG A 164 -23.04 10.71 -8.40
CA ARG A 164 -23.97 10.00 -7.52
C ARG A 164 -23.27 8.90 -6.72
N ASN A 165 -22.17 9.26 -6.07
CA ASN A 165 -21.42 8.36 -5.20
C ASN A 165 -22.35 7.70 -4.17
N GLU A 166 -22.33 6.36 -4.12
CA GLU A 166 -23.29 5.55 -3.35
C GLU A 166 -23.20 5.83 -1.84
N TYR A 167 -21.99 6.05 -1.32
CA TYR A 167 -21.75 6.24 0.11
C TYR A 167 -21.45 7.70 0.45
N CYS A 168 -22.33 8.59 0.02
CA CYS A 168 -22.36 9.98 0.49
C CYS A 168 -23.00 10.09 1.89
N ARG A 169 -22.37 10.84 2.79
CA ARG A 169 -22.92 11.21 4.11
C ARG A 169 -22.73 12.70 4.35
N PHE A 170 -23.83 13.39 4.70
CA PHE A 170 -23.84 14.82 4.97
C PHE A 170 -24.13 15.07 6.44
N TYR A 171 -23.32 15.92 7.06
CA TYR A 171 -23.45 16.31 8.47
C TYR A 171 -23.57 17.83 8.56
N PHE A 172 -24.73 18.31 8.97
CA PHE A 172 -25.02 19.73 9.08
C PHE A 172 -24.86 20.17 10.53
N ARG A 173 -23.95 21.12 10.75
CA ARG A 173 -23.83 21.75 12.06
C ARG A 173 -25.09 22.57 12.34
N GLN A 174 -25.58 22.47 13.57
CA GLN A 174 -26.69 23.30 14.04
C GLN A 174 -26.15 24.59 14.67
N PRO A 175 -26.85 25.73 14.51
CA PRO A 175 -26.45 27.01 15.08
C PRO A 175 -26.19 26.96 16.59
N ASP A 176 -26.97 26.17 17.34
CA ASP A 176 -26.83 25.94 18.79
C ASP A 176 -25.40 25.52 19.21
N HIS A 177 -24.62 24.95 18.27
CA HIS A 177 -23.21 24.61 18.51
C HIS A 177 -22.39 25.84 18.91
N VAL A 178 -22.61 26.95 18.19
CA VAL A 178 -21.85 28.19 18.30
C VAL A 178 -22.22 28.95 19.59
N ASP A 179 -23.48 28.83 20.02
CA ASP A 179 -24.02 29.51 21.21
C ASP A 179 -23.30 29.10 22.50
N ASN A 180 -22.74 27.89 22.55
CA ASN A 180 -22.05 27.36 23.72
C ASN A 180 -20.53 27.55 23.68
N LEU A 181 -19.98 28.09 22.59
CA LEU A 181 -18.54 28.34 22.45
C LEU A 181 -18.13 29.64 23.15
N TYR A 182 -16.93 29.59 23.75
CA TYR A 182 -16.24 30.73 24.35
C TYR A 182 -17.07 31.51 25.39
N THR A 183 -18.04 30.87 26.05
CA THR A 183 -18.91 31.49 27.06
C THR A 183 -18.14 32.00 28.29
N HIS A 184 -16.90 31.56 28.47
CA HIS A 184 -15.98 32.02 29.52
C HIS A 184 -15.24 33.32 29.17
N LEU A 185 -15.30 33.77 27.92
CA LEU A 185 -14.60 34.98 27.46
C LEU A 185 -15.50 36.21 27.56
N PRO A 186 -14.91 37.42 27.69
CA PRO A 186 -15.63 38.68 27.53
C PRO A 186 -16.37 38.76 26.19
N GLU A 187 -17.48 39.50 26.12
CA GLU A 187 -18.36 39.56 24.94
C GLU A 187 -17.64 39.99 23.66
N GLU A 188 -16.74 40.98 23.73
CA GLU A 188 -15.98 41.45 22.57
C GLU A 188 -14.99 40.39 22.05
N GLU A 189 -14.25 39.72 22.93
CA GLU A 189 -13.32 38.65 22.55
C GLU A 189 -14.07 37.41 22.04
N ARG A 190 -15.23 37.12 22.64
CA ARG A 190 -16.14 36.08 22.19
C ARG A 190 -16.65 36.37 20.79
N ALA A 191 -17.14 37.58 20.53
CA ALA A 191 -17.63 37.98 19.20
C ALA A 191 -16.53 37.85 18.13
N GLU A 192 -15.31 38.29 18.42
CA GLU A 192 -14.20 38.16 17.46
C GLU A 192 -13.86 36.70 17.16
N LYS A 193 -13.86 35.81 18.15
CA LYS A 193 -13.65 34.37 17.93
C LYS A 193 -14.81 33.70 17.20
N LEU A 194 -16.04 34.16 17.41
CA LEU A 194 -17.23 33.62 16.76
C LEU A 194 -17.38 34.06 15.30
N ARG A 195 -16.75 35.17 14.91
CA ARG A 195 -16.76 35.69 13.54
C ARG A 195 -16.33 34.67 12.47
N VAL A 196 -15.46 33.73 12.83
CA VAL A 196 -15.00 32.65 11.92
C VAL A 196 -16.14 31.73 11.47
N PHE A 197 -17.23 31.66 12.23
CA PHE A 197 -18.41 30.85 11.94
C PHE A 197 -19.50 31.64 11.20
N GLU A 198 -19.40 32.97 11.10
CA GLU A 198 -20.43 33.77 10.46
C GLU A 198 -20.38 33.65 8.92
N PRO A 199 -21.53 33.76 8.24
CA PRO A 199 -21.56 33.75 6.78
C PRO A 199 -20.78 34.94 6.21
N GLU A 200 -20.08 34.73 5.10
CA GLU A 200 -19.18 35.74 4.51
C GLU A 200 -19.93 36.96 3.95
N SER A 201 -21.19 36.76 3.56
CA SER A 201 -22.09 37.79 3.03
C SER A 201 -23.53 37.29 3.01
N GLU A 202 -24.49 38.19 2.77
CA GLU A 202 -25.90 37.80 2.55
C GLU A 202 -26.04 36.84 1.35
N TYR A 203 -25.28 37.06 0.29
CA TYR A 203 -25.21 36.17 -0.87
C TYR A 203 -24.73 34.77 -0.47
N SER A 204 -23.64 34.69 0.30
CA SER A 204 -23.07 33.41 0.76
C SER A 204 -24.07 32.63 1.62
N ASN A 205 -24.78 33.32 2.51
CA ASN A 205 -25.84 32.72 3.33
C ASN A 205 -26.98 32.17 2.47
N ALA A 206 -27.43 32.93 1.46
CA ALA A 206 -28.47 32.48 0.54
C ALA A 206 -28.03 31.24 -0.27
N LYS A 207 -26.82 31.25 -0.83
CA LYS A 207 -26.25 30.13 -1.58
C LYS A 207 -26.07 28.88 -0.71
N LEU A 208 -25.59 29.01 0.51
CA LEU A 208 -25.46 27.88 1.43
C LEU A 208 -26.82 27.25 1.78
N ARG A 209 -27.86 28.08 1.99
CA ARG A 209 -29.23 27.60 2.19
C ARG A 209 -29.74 26.86 0.95
N GLU A 210 -29.47 27.40 -0.23
CA GLU A 210 -29.79 26.74 -1.50
C GLU A 210 -29.12 25.37 -1.60
N LEU A 211 -27.81 25.29 -1.34
CA LEU A 211 -27.05 24.03 -1.37
C LEU A 211 -27.62 22.99 -0.39
N LYS A 212 -27.86 23.38 0.87
CA LYS A 212 -28.47 22.48 1.88
C LYS A 212 -29.85 21.99 1.42
N ALA A 213 -30.66 22.87 0.83
CA ALA A 213 -31.96 22.49 0.27
C ALA A 213 -31.84 21.56 -0.94
N GLN A 214 -30.86 21.78 -1.82
CA GLN A 214 -30.58 20.90 -2.96
C GLN A 214 -30.16 19.50 -2.50
N ILE A 215 -29.26 19.39 -1.51
CA ILE A 215 -28.84 18.10 -0.95
C ILE A 215 -30.04 17.33 -0.39
N ALA A 216 -30.91 18.01 0.37
CA ALA A 216 -32.13 17.41 0.90
C ALA A 216 -33.11 16.98 -0.22
N LYS A 217 -33.28 17.79 -1.25
CA LYS A 217 -34.13 17.49 -2.42
C LYS A 217 -33.66 16.25 -3.19
N HIS A 218 -32.35 15.99 -3.23
CA HIS A 218 -31.79 14.80 -3.85
C HIS A 218 -31.95 13.52 -3.00
N GLY A 219 -32.52 13.62 -1.79
CA GLY A 219 -32.74 12.46 -0.91
C GLY A 219 -31.45 11.89 -0.31
N LEU A 220 -30.39 12.70 -0.23
CA LEU A 220 -29.11 12.27 0.31
C LEU A 220 -29.17 12.16 1.85
N PRO A 221 -28.45 11.20 2.48
CA PRO A 221 -28.48 11.04 3.94
C PRO A 221 -27.87 12.25 4.65
N ILE A 222 -28.70 12.96 5.44
CA ILE A 222 -28.32 14.13 6.22
C ILE A 222 -28.51 13.84 7.70
N LYS A 223 -27.51 14.15 8.52
CA LYS A 223 -27.61 14.22 9.98
C LYS A 223 -27.26 15.61 10.47
N TYR A 224 -27.82 16.00 11.62
CA TYR A 224 -27.55 17.28 12.26
C TYR A 224 -26.81 17.04 13.56
N PHE A 225 -25.81 17.86 13.86
CA PHE A 225 -25.04 17.74 15.11
C PHE A 225 -24.85 19.11 15.79
N LYS A 226 -24.75 19.08 17.12
CA LYS A 226 -24.56 20.24 17.99
C LYS A 226 -23.18 20.28 18.63
N SER A 227 -22.43 19.18 18.62
CA SER A 227 -21.06 19.16 19.14
C SER A 227 -20.13 18.27 18.32
N PRO A 228 -18.80 18.48 18.38
CA PRO A 228 -17.82 17.63 17.71
C PRO A 228 -17.87 16.18 18.19
N GLU A 229 -18.23 15.95 19.46
CA GLU A 229 -18.41 14.61 20.04
C GLU A 229 -19.64 13.91 19.44
N GLU A 230 -20.74 14.63 19.26
CA GLU A 230 -21.94 14.09 18.62
C GLU A 230 -21.64 13.73 17.15
N LEU A 231 -20.96 14.61 16.42
CA LEU A 231 -20.48 14.32 15.07
C LEU A 231 -19.62 13.06 15.06
N ALA A 232 -18.71 12.91 16.02
CA ALA A 232 -17.82 11.75 16.09
C ALA A 232 -18.59 10.44 16.23
N VAL A 233 -19.62 10.41 17.08
CA VAL A 233 -20.49 9.25 17.26
C VAL A 233 -21.27 8.95 15.98
N MET A 234 -21.84 9.98 15.35
CA MET A 234 -22.62 9.82 14.11
C MET A 234 -21.78 9.30 12.96
N VAL A 235 -20.60 9.89 12.72
CA VAL A 235 -19.67 9.46 11.67
C VAL A 235 -19.18 8.04 11.95
N LEU A 236 -18.80 7.73 13.20
CA LEU A 236 -18.37 6.39 13.54
C LEU A 236 -19.45 5.35 13.24
N GLN A 237 -20.70 5.64 13.61
CA GLN A 237 -21.82 4.74 13.37
C GLN A 237 -22.06 4.54 11.86
N ASP A 238 -22.25 5.62 11.11
CA ASP A 238 -22.58 5.54 9.68
C ASP A 238 -21.50 4.82 8.86
N TRP A 239 -20.23 5.06 9.20
CA TRP A 239 -19.13 4.43 8.48
C TRP A 239 -18.87 3.01 8.95
N SER A 240 -19.20 2.66 10.19
CA SER A 240 -19.21 1.25 10.62
C SER A 240 -20.30 0.47 9.87
N ASP A 241 -21.49 1.07 9.71
CA ASP A 241 -22.60 0.45 8.95
C ASP A 241 -22.24 0.25 7.48
N ILE A 242 -21.56 1.22 6.85
CA ILE A 242 -21.02 1.07 5.48
C ILE A 242 -20.00 -0.07 5.40
N VAL A 243 -19.08 -0.16 6.38
CA VAL A 243 -18.09 -1.25 6.44
C VAL A 243 -18.78 -2.60 6.57
N ASP A 244 -19.79 -2.71 7.44
CA ASP A 244 -20.52 -3.96 7.63
C ASP A 244 -21.37 -4.34 6.41
N GLN A 245 -21.93 -3.36 5.69
CA GLN A 245 -22.64 -3.59 4.44
C GLN A 245 -21.71 -4.10 3.33
N LEU A 246 -20.56 -3.46 3.15
CA LEU A 246 -19.60 -3.81 2.09
C LEU A 246 -18.80 -5.07 2.40
N TYR A 247 -18.37 -5.18 3.65
CA TYR A 247 -17.41 -6.17 4.12
C TYR A 247 -17.95 -6.82 5.39
N PRO A 248 -18.98 -7.68 5.28
CA PRO A 248 -19.52 -8.35 6.45
C PRO A 248 -18.43 -9.13 7.21
N PRO A 249 -18.64 -9.33 8.53
CA PRO A 249 -17.74 -10.11 9.36
C PRO A 249 -17.33 -11.40 8.68
N LEU A 250 -16.06 -11.76 8.84
CA LEU A 250 -15.50 -13.01 8.37
C LEU A 250 -15.99 -14.19 9.24
N GLN A 251 -17.30 -14.35 9.41
CA GLN A 251 -17.92 -15.38 10.26
C GLN A 251 -17.88 -16.79 9.63
N ASP A 252 -17.57 -16.87 8.33
CA ASP A 252 -17.77 -18.07 7.51
C ASP A 252 -16.47 -18.78 7.12
N PHE A 253 -15.33 -18.37 7.70
CA PHE A 253 -14.12 -19.17 7.63
C PHE A 253 -14.23 -20.32 8.62
N VAL A 254 -14.62 -21.49 8.12
CA VAL A 254 -14.29 -22.79 8.73
C VAL A 254 -12.79 -23.06 8.54
N LEU A 255 -11.97 -22.10 8.94
CA LEU A 255 -10.57 -22.28 9.23
C LEU A 255 -10.44 -21.93 10.70
N ASP A 256 -9.68 -22.75 11.41
CA ASP A 256 -9.12 -22.31 12.67
C ASP A 256 -8.26 -21.09 12.34
N THR A 257 -8.80 -19.88 12.50
CA THR A 257 -8.11 -18.60 12.19
C THR A 257 -6.86 -18.42 13.04
N TYR A 258 -6.70 -19.25 14.08
CA TYR A 258 -5.51 -19.37 14.90
C TYR A 258 -4.55 -20.47 14.44
N SER A 259 -4.89 -21.23 13.40
CA SER A 259 -3.97 -22.23 12.84
C SER A 259 -2.74 -21.53 12.28
N GLU A 260 -1.57 -22.09 12.60
CA GLU A 260 -0.27 -21.62 12.12
C GLU A 260 -0.24 -21.45 10.59
N ARG A 261 -0.95 -22.32 9.86
CA ARG A 261 -1.07 -22.28 8.40
C ARG A 261 -1.78 -21.02 7.88
N PHE A 262 -2.88 -20.62 8.52
CA PHE A 262 -3.62 -19.42 8.12
C PHE A 262 -2.83 -18.15 8.46
N THR A 263 -2.26 -18.10 9.66
CA THR A 263 -1.39 -16.99 10.09
C THR A 263 -0.21 -16.81 9.14
N GLU A 264 0.44 -17.90 8.76
CA GLU A 264 1.55 -17.87 7.80
C GLU A 264 1.06 -17.37 6.43
N TRP A 265 -0.02 -17.93 5.90
CA TRP A 265 -0.59 -17.46 4.63
C TRP A 265 -0.91 -15.95 4.66
N MET A 266 -1.57 -15.47 5.72
CA MET A 266 -1.91 -14.06 5.91
C MET A 266 -0.67 -13.16 5.92
N ALA A 267 0.40 -13.59 6.58
CA ALA A 267 1.66 -12.88 6.63
C ALA A 267 2.27 -12.73 5.23
N HIS A 268 2.29 -13.80 4.42
CA HIS A 268 2.77 -13.75 3.02
C HIS A 268 1.91 -12.83 2.14
N GLU A 269 0.58 -12.92 2.22
CA GLU A 269 -0.30 -12.04 1.42
C GLU A 269 -0.17 -10.58 1.82
N THR A 270 -0.14 -10.26 3.12
CA THR A 270 0.03 -8.89 3.61
C THR A 270 1.38 -8.31 3.18
N PHE A 271 2.44 -9.13 3.25
CA PHE A 271 3.77 -8.74 2.80
C PHE A 271 3.81 -8.45 1.29
N ALA A 272 3.14 -9.27 0.48
CA ALA A 272 3.05 -9.05 -0.96
C ALA A 272 2.19 -7.83 -1.30
N GLU A 273 1.03 -7.70 -0.66
CA GLU A 273 0.05 -6.64 -0.90
C GLU A 273 0.64 -5.25 -0.67
N THR A 274 1.34 -5.06 0.45
CA THR A 274 2.03 -3.80 0.76
C THR A 274 3.03 -3.37 -0.31
N ARG A 275 3.55 -4.31 -1.10
CA ARG A 275 4.52 -4.08 -2.18
C ARG A 275 3.89 -4.02 -3.57
N ARG A 276 2.58 -4.29 -3.66
CA ARG A 276 1.73 -4.10 -4.85
C ARG A 276 1.02 -2.76 -4.88
N ARG A 277 0.72 -2.19 -3.70
CA ARG A 277 -0.02 -0.92 -3.56
C ARG A 277 0.43 0.19 -4.48
N ILE A 278 1.75 0.38 -4.60
CA ILE A 278 2.34 1.41 -5.47
C ILE A 278 3.39 0.76 -6.33
N PHE A 279 3.11 0.68 -7.63
CA PHE A 279 4.00 0.08 -8.60
C PHE A 279 3.94 0.84 -9.93
N VAL A 280 5.02 1.57 -10.23
CA VAL A 280 5.16 2.28 -11.51
C VAL A 280 5.80 1.35 -12.52
N ARG A 281 5.10 1.07 -13.61
CA ARG A 281 5.62 0.28 -14.73
C ARG A 281 6.49 1.13 -15.64
N THR A 282 7.71 0.67 -15.87
CA THR A 282 8.61 1.25 -16.87
C THR A 282 8.83 0.25 -18.01
N PRO A 283 9.22 0.70 -19.21
CA PRO A 283 9.51 -0.20 -20.34
C PRO A 283 10.58 -1.26 -20.02
N GLU A 284 11.53 -0.95 -19.13
CA GLU A 284 12.55 -1.90 -18.69
C GLU A 284 11.97 -2.95 -17.72
N ILE A 285 11.04 -2.57 -16.86
CA ILE A 285 10.32 -3.50 -15.98
C ILE A 285 9.37 -4.40 -16.80
N ASP A 286 8.72 -3.88 -17.83
CA ASP A 286 7.89 -4.69 -18.73
C ASP A 286 8.72 -5.79 -19.44
N LYS A 287 9.98 -5.50 -19.79
CA LYS A 287 10.91 -6.52 -20.31
C LYS A 287 11.20 -7.60 -19.26
N VAL A 288 11.37 -7.22 -17.98
CA VAL A 288 11.55 -8.19 -16.89
C VAL A 288 10.30 -9.06 -16.73
N PHE A 289 9.10 -8.47 -16.77
CA PHE A 289 7.83 -9.22 -16.75
C PHE A 289 7.71 -10.19 -17.92
N HIS A 290 8.13 -9.76 -19.12
CA HIS A 290 8.15 -10.62 -20.30
C HIS A 290 9.07 -11.83 -20.11
N GLU A 291 10.30 -11.63 -19.63
CA GLU A 291 11.26 -12.72 -19.38
C GLU A 291 10.76 -13.69 -18.27
N LEU A 292 10.18 -13.16 -17.18
CA LEU A 292 9.57 -13.96 -16.12
C LEU A 292 8.44 -14.84 -16.67
N THR A 293 7.55 -14.24 -17.46
CA THR A 293 6.40 -14.92 -18.08
C THR A 293 6.85 -15.99 -19.06
N LYS A 294 7.78 -15.64 -19.97
CA LYS A 294 8.34 -16.56 -20.96
C LYS A 294 8.98 -17.77 -20.27
N PHE A 295 9.79 -17.55 -19.24
CA PHE A 295 10.42 -18.63 -18.48
C PHE A 295 9.39 -19.50 -17.75
N ALA A 296 8.42 -18.88 -17.08
CA ALA A 296 7.37 -19.58 -16.36
C ALA A 296 6.54 -20.48 -17.27
N LEU A 297 6.18 -20.03 -18.49
CA LEU A 297 5.40 -20.81 -19.45
C LEU A 297 6.14 -22.02 -20.05
N THR A 298 7.48 -22.08 -19.97
CA THR A 298 8.23 -23.28 -20.38
C THR A 298 7.99 -24.51 -19.48
N SER A 299 7.22 -24.36 -18.41
CA SER A 299 6.70 -25.47 -17.59
C SER A 299 5.58 -26.26 -18.28
N LEU A 300 4.85 -25.62 -19.22
CA LEU A 300 3.70 -26.21 -19.92
C LEU A 300 4.11 -26.94 -21.21
N THR A 301 5.30 -26.66 -21.73
CA THR A 301 5.79 -27.32 -22.94
C THR A 301 6.23 -28.75 -22.61
N GLU A 302 5.42 -29.73 -23.03
CA GLU A 302 5.76 -31.15 -23.01
C GLU A 302 6.99 -31.41 -23.89
N ASP A 303 8.17 -31.60 -23.30
CA ASP A 303 9.27 -32.21 -24.04
C ASP A 303 9.00 -33.72 -24.12
N LYS A 304 8.20 -34.15 -25.12
CA LYS A 304 7.83 -35.55 -25.40
C LYS A 304 9.02 -36.45 -25.79
N THR A 305 10.26 -35.99 -25.59
CA THR A 305 11.48 -36.64 -26.08
C THR A 305 12.25 -37.42 -25.00
N MET A 306 11.77 -37.48 -23.76
CA MET A 306 12.37 -38.32 -22.72
C MET A 306 11.65 -39.67 -22.60
N PRO A 307 12.35 -40.82 -22.69
CA PRO A 307 11.76 -42.11 -22.35
C PRO A 307 11.29 -42.05 -20.90
N GLN A 308 10.04 -42.47 -20.65
CA GLN A 308 9.56 -42.77 -19.31
C GLN A 308 10.40 -43.91 -18.72
N GLN A 309 11.55 -43.59 -18.12
CA GLN A 309 12.16 -44.48 -17.15
C GLN A 309 11.43 -44.28 -15.81
N PRO A 310 11.04 -45.35 -15.11
CA PRO A 310 10.36 -45.23 -13.83
C PRO A 310 11.24 -44.44 -12.85
N LEU A 311 10.66 -43.42 -12.22
CA LEU A 311 11.30 -42.58 -11.19
C LEU A 311 11.80 -43.39 -9.98
N ASP A 312 11.44 -44.67 -9.86
CA ASP A 312 11.94 -45.59 -8.84
C ASP A 312 13.47 -45.76 -8.92
N ALA A 313 14.09 -45.60 -10.10
CA ALA A 313 15.54 -45.71 -10.25
C ALA A 313 16.31 -44.48 -9.71
N LEU A 314 15.69 -43.30 -9.66
CA LEU A 314 16.34 -42.07 -9.13
C LEU A 314 16.27 -41.99 -7.60
N SER A 315 15.22 -42.55 -6.98
CA SER A 315 15.11 -42.70 -5.52
C SER A 315 16.11 -43.73 -4.97
N HIS A 316 16.30 -44.85 -5.67
CA HIS A 316 17.25 -45.89 -5.26
C HIS A 316 18.73 -45.54 -5.51
N MET A 317 19.06 -44.66 -6.46
CA MET A 317 20.44 -44.20 -6.64
C MET A 317 20.85 -43.10 -5.65
N ALA A 318 19.92 -42.27 -5.19
CA ALA A 318 20.21 -41.21 -4.23
C ALA A 318 20.48 -41.75 -2.81
N SER A 319 19.87 -42.90 -2.46
CA SER A 319 20.03 -43.54 -1.14
C SER A 319 21.34 -44.32 -0.99
N HIS A 320 21.97 -44.79 -2.09
CA HIS A 320 23.23 -45.55 -2.03
C HIS A 320 24.53 -44.73 -2.18
N LEU A 321 24.46 -43.46 -2.60
CA LEU A 321 25.66 -42.64 -2.80
C LEU A 321 26.20 -41.98 -1.51
N CYS A 322 25.56 -42.21 -0.34
CA CYS A 322 25.99 -41.61 0.94
C CYS A 322 26.66 -42.56 1.94
N ILE A 323 26.90 -43.85 1.63
CA ILE A 323 27.50 -44.79 2.62
C ILE A 323 28.85 -45.41 2.21
N THR A 324 29.33 -45.33 0.97
CA THR A 324 30.66 -45.88 0.62
C THR A 324 31.60 -44.84 0.05
N ARG A 325 32.33 -44.17 0.95
CA ARG A 325 33.48 -43.32 0.64
C ARG A 325 34.71 -44.20 0.36
N THR A 326 34.69 -44.99 -0.71
CA THR A 326 35.87 -45.71 -1.20
C THR A 326 35.74 -45.98 -2.71
N ARG A 327 36.49 -45.18 -3.48
CA ARG A 327 36.93 -45.39 -4.87
C ARG A 327 35.90 -45.91 -5.88
N LEU A 328 35.42 -45.01 -6.75
CA LEU A 328 35.23 -45.26 -8.19
C LEU A 328 35.14 -43.91 -8.94
N HIS A 329 35.83 -43.83 -10.07
CA HIS A 329 36.05 -42.64 -10.88
C HIS A 329 34.78 -42.07 -11.56
N ASN A 330 34.77 -40.74 -11.70
CA ASN A 330 34.21 -39.94 -12.81
C ASN A 330 32.93 -40.46 -13.49
N ARG A 331 31.75 -40.12 -12.95
CA ARG A 331 30.61 -39.66 -13.77
C ARG A 331 29.84 -38.59 -13.01
N SER A 332 29.99 -37.33 -13.43
CA SER A 332 29.07 -36.26 -13.07
C SER A 332 27.66 -36.64 -13.56
N PRO A 333 26.59 -36.40 -12.77
CA PRO A 333 25.24 -36.61 -13.25
C PRO A 333 24.98 -35.79 -14.53
N PRO A 334 24.21 -36.30 -15.51
CA PRO A 334 23.94 -35.59 -16.74
C PRO A 334 23.30 -34.24 -16.43
N CYS A 335 23.93 -33.17 -16.91
CA CYS A 335 23.42 -31.81 -16.76
C CYS A 335 22.10 -31.72 -17.55
N PRO A 336 20.98 -31.33 -16.94
CA PRO A 336 19.71 -31.23 -17.66
C PRO A 336 19.85 -30.21 -18.79
N THR A 337 19.37 -30.58 -19.98
CA THR A 337 19.39 -29.74 -21.19
C THR A 337 18.43 -28.55 -21.12
N TYR A 338 17.53 -28.53 -20.13
CA TYR A 338 16.54 -27.47 -19.92
C TYR A 338 16.88 -26.58 -18.72
N LYS A 339 16.43 -25.33 -18.81
CA LYS A 339 16.51 -24.36 -17.73
C LYS A 339 15.32 -24.52 -16.78
N SER A 340 15.59 -24.66 -15.49
CA SER A 340 14.57 -24.88 -14.44
C SER A 340 14.62 -23.85 -13.31
N VAL A 341 15.70 -23.06 -13.24
CA VAL A 341 15.84 -22.00 -12.22
C VAL A 341 16.10 -20.66 -12.91
N MET A 342 15.38 -19.62 -12.49
CA MET A 342 15.64 -18.24 -12.88
C MET A 342 16.06 -17.42 -11.66
N LEU A 343 17.14 -16.68 -11.79
CA LEU A 343 17.65 -15.76 -10.78
C LEU A 343 17.29 -14.33 -11.17
N LEU A 344 16.44 -13.70 -10.37
CA LEU A 344 16.12 -12.28 -10.45
C LEU A 344 17.03 -11.49 -9.50
N THR A 345 18.03 -10.82 -10.06
CA THR A 345 19.07 -10.14 -9.30
C THR A 345 18.95 -8.63 -9.36
N GLY A 346 19.56 -7.95 -8.40
CA GLY A 346 19.63 -6.49 -8.36
C GLY A 346 20.06 -6.00 -7.00
N ASP A 347 20.43 -4.74 -6.91
CA ASP A 347 20.89 -4.14 -5.67
C ASP A 347 19.80 -4.13 -4.59
N ARG A 348 20.21 -4.05 -3.32
CA ARG A 348 19.24 -3.91 -2.21
C ARG A 348 18.47 -2.59 -2.37
N GLY A 349 17.14 -2.69 -2.33
CA GLY A 349 16.23 -1.56 -2.50
C GLY A 349 15.88 -1.16 -3.94
N CYS A 350 16.29 -1.92 -4.97
CA CYS A 350 15.92 -1.65 -6.36
C CYS A 350 14.48 -2.09 -6.74
N GLY A 351 13.74 -2.74 -5.82
CA GLY A 351 12.35 -3.13 -6.06
C GLY A 351 12.12 -4.57 -6.53
N LYS A 352 13.10 -5.48 -6.39
CA LYS A 352 12.95 -6.91 -6.77
C LYS A 352 11.64 -7.55 -6.27
N THR A 353 11.37 -7.44 -4.97
CA THR A 353 10.16 -8.00 -4.37
C THR A 353 8.89 -7.38 -4.95
N SER A 354 8.87 -6.05 -5.18
CA SER A 354 7.72 -5.37 -5.76
C SER A 354 7.46 -5.82 -7.20
N VAL A 355 8.50 -5.91 -8.03
CA VAL A 355 8.41 -6.46 -9.39
C VAL A 355 7.84 -7.87 -9.37
N LEU A 356 8.38 -8.73 -8.50
CA LEU A 356 7.96 -10.12 -8.39
C LEU A 356 6.53 -10.27 -7.85
N ALA A 357 6.14 -9.49 -6.83
CA ALA A 357 4.81 -9.55 -6.23
C ALA A 357 3.70 -9.11 -7.20
N ASN A 358 3.97 -8.05 -8.00
CA ASN A 358 3.05 -7.61 -9.05
C ASN A 358 2.97 -8.62 -10.19
N TRP A 359 4.12 -9.16 -10.64
CA TRP A 359 4.13 -10.23 -11.65
C TRP A 359 3.37 -11.48 -11.18
N VAL A 360 3.58 -11.93 -9.94
CA VAL A 360 2.85 -13.08 -9.36
C VAL A 360 1.35 -12.80 -9.34
N GLN A 361 0.90 -11.61 -8.98
CA GLN A 361 -0.53 -11.27 -8.97
C GLN A 361 -1.15 -11.43 -10.36
N GLU A 362 -0.48 -10.93 -11.40
CA GLU A 362 -0.97 -11.01 -12.78
C GLU A 362 -0.90 -12.44 -13.33
N PHE A 363 0.20 -13.13 -13.08
CA PHE A 363 0.46 -14.47 -13.62
C PHE A 363 -0.34 -15.57 -12.91
N SER A 364 -0.69 -15.39 -11.62
CA SER A 364 -1.47 -16.36 -10.83
C SER A 364 -2.96 -16.37 -11.17
N SER A 365 -3.43 -15.50 -12.08
CA SER A 365 -4.81 -15.50 -12.56
C SER A 365 -5.17 -16.71 -13.43
N ARG A 366 -4.18 -17.54 -13.79
CA ARG A 366 -4.33 -18.68 -14.69
C ARG A 366 -4.72 -19.95 -13.96
N ASP A 367 -5.57 -20.75 -14.58
CA ASP A 367 -5.99 -22.06 -14.03
C ASP A 367 -5.14 -23.24 -14.55
N ASP A 368 -4.32 -23.05 -15.59
CA ASP A 368 -3.53 -24.11 -16.23
C ASP A 368 -2.21 -24.44 -15.51
N LEU A 369 -1.81 -23.62 -14.55
CA LEU A 369 -0.56 -23.78 -13.82
C LEU A 369 -0.69 -23.34 -12.37
N LYS A 370 -0.09 -24.10 -11.45
CA LYS A 370 -0.01 -23.71 -10.03
C LYS A 370 1.16 -22.78 -9.76
N VAL A 371 0.86 -21.61 -9.22
CA VAL A 371 1.87 -20.64 -8.77
C VAL A 371 1.92 -20.61 -7.25
N PHE A 372 3.11 -20.82 -6.68
CA PHE A 372 3.37 -20.72 -5.25
C PHE A 372 4.42 -19.66 -4.99
N ALA A 373 4.08 -18.64 -4.18
CA ALA A 373 5.01 -17.60 -3.80
C ALA A 373 5.34 -17.65 -2.30
N HIS A 374 6.63 -17.54 -1.99
CA HIS A 374 7.18 -17.46 -0.64
C HIS A 374 8.05 -16.21 -0.51
N TYR A 375 7.69 -15.35 0.43
CA TYR A 375 8.40 -14.14 0.75
C TYR A 375 9.15 -14.31 2.06
N VAL A 376 10.48 -14.40 1.99
CA VAL A 376 11.32 -14.49 3.19
C VAL A 376 11.27 -13.15 3.93
N GLY A 377 11.04 -13.20 5.24
CA GLY A 377 10.85 -12.02 6.09
C GLY A 377 9.39 -11.58 6.25
N SER A 378 8.42 -12.34 5.73
CA SER A 378 6.99 -12.07 5.98
C SER A 378 6.56 -12.47 7.39
N SER A 379 7.18 -13.50 7.97
CA SER A 379 6.94 -14.01 9.32
C SER A 379 8.23 -14.57 9.93
N ALA A 380 8.22 -14.89 11.23
CA ALA A 380 9.34 -15.57 11.87
C ALA A 380 9.63 -16.97 11.27
N LEU A 381 8.61 -17.66 10.78
CA LEU A 381 8.73 -18.99 10.17
C LEU A 381 9.23 -18.93 8.72
N SER A 382 9.00 -17.82 8.03
CA SER A 382 9.40 -17.63 6.62
C SER A 382 10.92 -17.66 6.39
N PHE A 383 11.73 -17.55 7.44
CA PHE A 383 13.19 -17.69 7.35
C PHE A 383 13.66 -19.14 7.29
N ASP A 384 12.82 -20.10 7.74
CA ASP A 384 13.18 -21.51 7.85
C ASP A 384 12.83 -22.30 6.57
N ILE A 385 13.83 -22.98 6.03
CA ILE A 385 13.69 -23.73 4.77
C ILE A 385 12.75 -24.94 4.89
N MET A 386 12.63 -25.60 6.05
CA MET A 386 11.66 -26.68 6.23
C MET A 386 10.24 -26.13 6.25
N CYS A 387 10.02 -24.97 6.88
CA CYS A 387 8.73 -24.31 6.89
C CYS A 387 8.29 -23.94 5.46
N PHE A 388 9.21 -23.41 4.65
CA PHE A 388 8.99 -23.22 3.21
C PHE A 388 8.59 -24.53 2.50
N MET A 389 9.36 -25.60 2.65
CA MET A 389 9.12 -26.88 1.97
C MET A 389 7.78 -27.49 2.37
N ARG A 390 7.46 -27.49 3.67
CA ARG A 390 6.17 -27.97 4.20
C ARG A 390 5.02 -27.17 3.61
N ARG A 391 5.10 -25.83 3.63
CA ARG A 391 4.06 -24.96 3.06
C ARG A 391 3.86 -25.20 1.57
N CYS A 392 4.96 -25.28 0.81
CA CYS A 392 4.90 -25.59 -0.62
C CYS A 392 4.29 -26.97 -0.88
N THR A 393 4.67 -27.98 -0.10
CA THR A 393 4.16 -29.35 -0.23
C THR A 393 2.64 -29.39 -0.05
N VAL A 394 2.13 -28.74 0.99
CA VAL A 394 0.69 -28.67 1.28
C VAL A 394 -0.05 -27.95 0.16
N GLU A 395 0.44 -26.79 -0.28
CA GLU A 395 -0.25 -25.98 -1.30
C GLU A 395 -0.23 -26.63 -2.69
N MET A 396 0.87 -27.29 -3.06
CA MET A 396 0.95 -28.03 -4.32
C MET A 396 0.03 -29.26 -4.33
N ARG A 397 -0.17 -29.90 -3.17
CA ARG A 397 -1.08 -31.05 -3.01
C ARG A 397 -2.55 -30.66 -2.88
N ASP A 398 -2.86 -29.42 -2.50
CA ASP A 398 -4.25 -28.95 -2.37
C ASP A 398 -4.95 -28.95 -3.74
N LYS A 399 -5.94 -29.84 -3.95
CA LYS A 399 -6.60 -30.06 -5.25
C LYS A 399 -7.80 -29.12 -5.49
N GLY A 400 -8.00 -28.11 -4.66
CA GLY A 400 -9.13 -27.19 -4.78
C GLY A 400 -10.50 -27.87 -4.53
N PRO A 401 -11.62 -27.16 -4.72
CA PRO A 401 -12.94 -27.62 -4.26
C PRO A 401 -13.59 -28.74 -5.09
N GLN A 402 -13.05 -29.14 -6.25
CA GLN A 402 -13.76 -30.05 -7.17
C GLN A 402 -13.56 -31.54 -6.89
N LEU A 403 -12.67 -31.94 -5.99
CA LEU A 403 -12.48 -33.35 -5.62
C LEU A 403 -12.35 -33.48 -4.09
N GLN A 404 -13.44 -33.25 -3.36
CA GLN A 404 -13.61 -33.84 -2.04
C GLN A 404 -13.86 -35.34 -2.20
N ARG A 405 -12.80 -36.12 -2.40
CA ARG A 405 -12.85 -37.58 -2.16
C ARG A 405 -11.60 -38.08 -1.48
N ALA A 406 -11.88 -38.80 -0.40
CA ALA A 406 -11.04 -39.60 0.46
C ALA A 406 -9.96 -38.82 1.22
N GLU A 407 -10.07 -38.87 2.54
CA GLU A 407 -8.94 -38.83 3.46
C GLU A 407 -7.89 -39.83 2.93
N SER A 408 -6.94 -39.36 2.12
CA SER A 408 -5.75 -40.12 1.77
C SER A 408 -4.60 -39.47 2.52
N ASP A 409 -4.23 -40.09 3.64
CA ASP A 409 -2.90 -40.06 4.27
C ASP A 409 -2.08 -38.80 3.97
N VAL A 410 -2.54 -37.65 4.45
CA VAL A 410 -1.61 -36.56 4.72
C VAL A 410 -1.02 -36.94 6.06
N PRO A 411 0.26 -37.39 6.14
CA PRO A 411 0.89 -37.59 7.44
C PRO A 411 0.74 -36.28 8.19
N ASP A 412 0.33 -36.35 9.46
CA ASP A 412 0.26 -35.16 10.30
C ASP A 412 1.58 -34.42 10.12
N THR A 413 1.53 -33.13 9.74
CA THR A 413 2.75 -32.34 9.49
C THR A 413 3.68 -32.31 10.70
N ASP A 414 3.16 -32.65 11.88
CA ASP A 414 3.88 -32.85 13.13
C ASP A 414 4.77 -34.11 13.14
N GLU A 415 4.52 -35.11 12.29
CA GLU A 415 5.34 -36.33 12.16
C GLU A 415 6.57 -36.17 11.25
N LEU A 416 6.70 -35.04 10.54
CA LEU A 416 7.80 -34.78 9.60
C LEU A 416 8.96 -33.97 10.23
N ALA A 417 9.38 -34.31 11.45
CA ALA A 417 10.52 -33.65 12.11
C ALA A 417 11.87 -33.85 11.39
N ASP A 418 11.96 -34.84 10.49
CA ASP A 418 13.15 -35.15 9.71
C ASP A 418 13.20 -34.38 8.38
N PHE A 419 14.26 -33.60 8.20
CA PHE A 419 14.56 -32.85 6.98
C PHE A 419 14.51 -33.70 5.71
N HIS A 420 15.00 -34.95 5.76
CA HIS A 420 15.01 -35.83 4.59
C HIS A 420 13.60 -36.15 4.10
N ARG A 421 12.69 -36.47 5.03
CA ARG A 421 11.28 -36.75 4.69
C ARG A 421 10.56 -35.52 4.16
N VAL A 422 10.82 -34.34 4.75
CA VAL A 422 10.28 -33.06 4.25
C VAL A 422 10.73 -32.80 2.82
N ARG A 423 12.01 -33.02 2.52
CA ARG A 423 12.58 -32.85 1.18
C ARG A 423 11.99 -33.81 0.16
N GLU A 424 11.79 -35.08 0.51
CA GLU A 424 11.14 -36.07 -0.35
C GLU A 424 9.67 -35.71 -0.63
N ALA A 425 8.93 -35.32 0.40
CA ALA A 425 7.54 -34.90 0.26
C ALA A 425 7.39 -33.67 -0.65
N PHE A 426 8.31 -32.70 -0.52
CA PHE A 426 8.42 -31.54 -1.39
C PHE A 426 8.68 -31.93 -2.84
N LEU A 427 9.66 -32.81 -3.08
CA LEU A 427 9.98 -33.31 -4.43
C LEU A 427 8.80 -34.03 -5.09
N ALA A 428 8.09 -34.86 -4.34
CA ALA A 428 6.89 -35.52 -4.82
C ALA A 428 5.79 -34.51 -5.18
N ALA A 429 5.60 -33.47 -4.36
CA ALA A 429 4.56 -32.48 -4.56
C ALA A 429 4.77 -31.62 -5.82
N ILE A 430 6.01 -31.17 -6.08
CA ILE A 430 6.34 -30.39 -7.29
C ILE A 430 6.33 -31.23 -8.57
N SER A 431 6.25 -32.56 -8.43
CA SER A 431 6.16 -33.50 -9.55
C SER A 431 4.70 -33.83 -9.94
N LEU A 432 3.71 -33.29 -9.24
CA LEU A 432 2.28 -33.58 -9.50
C LEU A 432 1.76 -32.95 -10.80
N GLY A 433 2.37 -31.88 -11.28
CA GLY A 433 1.98 -31.19 -12.51
C GLY A 433 2.78 -29.92 -12.74
N PRO A 434 2.44 -29.13 -13.78
CA PRO A 434 3.09 -27.86 -14.07
C PRO A 434 2.97 -26.90 -12.89
N CYS A 435 4.10 -26.39 -12.41
CA CYS A 435 4.13 -25.45 -11.31
C CYS A 435 5.27 -24.45 -11.41
N VAL A 436 5.04 -23.26 -10.86
CA VAL A 436 6.02 -22.19 -10.71
C VAL A 436 6.16 -21.86 -9.23
N ILE A 437 7.37 -21.97 -8.72
CA ILE A 437 7.71 -21.67 -7.33
C ILE A 437 8.52 -20.39 -7.30
N VAL A 438 8.08 -19.43 -6.51
CA VAL A 438 8.71 -18.14 -6.35
C VAL A 438 9.25 -18.03 -4.93
N ILE A 439 10.54 -17.74 -4.79
CA ILE A 439 11.21 -17.53 -3.49
C ILE A 439 11.86 -16.15 -3.52
N ASP A 440 11.27 -15.21 -2.79
CA ASP A 440 11.80 -13.86 -2.65
C ASP A 440 12.68 -13.75 -1.41
N GLY A 441 13.88 -13.18 -1.54
CA GLY A 441 14.79 -12.92 -0.41
C GLY A 441 15.59 -14.14 0.04
N VAL A 442 16.02 -15.00 -0.89
CA VAL A 442 16.70 -16.25 -0.55
C VAL A 442 17.99 -16.04 0.26
N ASP A 443 18.61 -14.87 0.16
CA ASP A 443 19.80 -14.52 0.92
C ASP A 443 19.58 -14.38 2.43
N GLU A 444 18.32 -14.26 2.85
CA GLU A 444 17.92 -14.10 4.24
C GLU A 444 17.51 -15.43 4.90
N LEU A 445 17.47 -16.54 4.14
CA LEU A 445 17.17 -17.87 4.71
C LEU A 445 18.17 -18.27 5.81
N THR A 446 17.64 -18.86 6.87
CA THR A 446 18.40 -19.35 8.02
C THR A 446 18.62 -20.85 7.95
N GLY A 447 19.47 -21.36 8.85
CA GLY A 447 19.60 -22.81 9.06
C GLY A 447 18.32 -23.41 9.65
N THR A 448 18.23 -24.73 9.64
CA THR A 448 17.12 -25.51 10.20
C THR A 448 17.66 -26.73 10.93
N TYR A 449 16.80 -27.49 11.61
CA TYR A 449 17.20 -28.74 12.24
C TYR A 449 17.64 -29.76 11.16
N GLY A 450 18.94 -30.03 11.08
CA GLY A 450 19.55 -30.92 10.06
C GLY A 450 20.37 -30.23 8.97
N LEU A 451 20.26 -28.90 8.81
CA LEU A 451 21.14 -28.12 7.92
C LEU A 451 21.60 -26.82 8.58
N SER A 452 22.92 -26.62 8.62
CA SER A 452 23.48 -25.33 9.03
C SER A 452 23.12 -24.22 8.03
N GLN A 453 23.15 -22.96 8.48
CA GLN A 453 22.88 -21.80 7.62
C GLN A 453 23.79 -21.76 6.38
N GLN A 454 25.04 -22.20 6.50
CA GLN A 454 25.95 -22.26 5.36
C GLN A 454 25.49 -23.30 4.32
N GLN A 455 25.09 -24.49 4.76
CA GLN A 455 24.57 -25.52 3.86
C GLN A 455 23.28 -25.09 3.15
N VAL A 456 22.45 -24.29 3.82
CA VAL A 456 21.25 -23.69 3.21
C VAL A 456 21.65 -22.69 2.13
N LYS A 457 22.63 -21.81 2.42
CA LYS A 457 23.18 -20.82 1.47
C LYS A 457 23.96 -21.44 0.31
N ASP A 458 24.47 -22.65 0.49
CA ASP A 458 25.09 -23.46 -0.56
C ASP A 458 24.04 -24.24 -1.39
N PHE A 459 22.75 -24.06 -1.10
CA PHE A 459 21.63 -24.70 -1.79
C PHE A 459 21.68 -26.23 -1.80
N GLN A 460 22.24 -26.84 -0.74
CA GLN A 460 22.28 -28.30 -0.60
C GLN A 460 20.88 -28.92 -0.47
N TRP A 461 19.92 -28.14 0.01
CA TRP A 461 18.51 -28.50 0.08
C TRP A 461 17.85 -28.59 -1.31
N LEU A 462 18.34 -27.83 -2.30
CA LEU A 462 17.76 -27.74 -3.63
C LEU A 462 18.37 -28.82 -4.55
N PRO A 463 17.58 -29.79 -5.03
CA PRO A 463 18.07 -30.89 -5.86
C PRO A 463 18.80 -30.41 -7.14
N PRO A 464 19.84 -31.12 -7.60
CA PRO A 464 20.59 -30.73 -8.79
C PRO A 464 19.74 -30.75 -10.07
N VAL A 465 18.75 -31.63 -10.13
CA VAL A 465 17.80 -31.76 -11.25
C VAL A 465 16.38 -31.60 -10.69
N LEU A 466 15.61 -30.68 -11.27
CA LEU A 466 14.20 -30.44 -10.95
C LEU A 466 13.32 -31.01 -12.07
N PRO A 467 12.08 -31.44 -11.80
CA PRO A 467 11.15 -31.87 -12.85
C PRO A 467 11.01 -30.80 -13.96
N PRO A 468 10.90 -31.18 -15.25
CA PRO A 468 10.86 -30.21 -16.36
C PRO A 468 9.67 -29.26 -16.28
N GLN A 469 8.56 -29.76 -15.74
CA GLN A 469 7.32 -29.03 -15.47
C GLN A 469 7.38 -28.09 -14.24
N CYS A 470 8.47 -28.14 -13.45
CA CYS A 470 8.68 -27.27 -12.30
C CYS A 470 9.70 -26.19 -12.63
N LYS A 471 9.29 -24.92 -12.48
CA LYS A 471 10.18 -23.75 -12.62
C LYS A 471 10.30 -23.03 -11.30
N ILE A 472 11.52 -22.65 -10.93
CA ILE A 472 11.78 -21.90 -9.70
C ILE A 472 12.33 -20.52 -10.05
N ILE A 473 11.72 -19.47 -9.53
CA ILE A 473 12.16 -18.08 -9.66
C ILE A 473 12.65 -17.63 -8.29
N ILE A 474 13.91 -17.19 -8.21
CA ILE A 474 14.57 -16.84 -6.96
C ILE A 474 15.05 -15.40 -7.03
N THR A 475 14.74 -14.58 -6.03
CA THR A 475 15.34 -13.24 -5.91
C THR A 475 16.53 -13.24 -4.96
N LEU A 476 17.56 -12.46 -5.30
CA LEU A 476 18.74 -12.27 -4.46
C LEU A 476 19.45 -10.95 -4.76
N ALA A 477 20.19 -10.45 -3.76
CA ALA A 477 21.11 -9.34 -3.98
C ALA A 477 22.33 -9.78 -4.82
N THR A 478 22.71 -8.95 -5.80
CA THR A 478 23.88 -9.12 -6.69
C THR A 478 25.19 -9.34 -5.92
N CYS A 479 25.35 -8.69 -4.77
CA CYS A 479 26.55 -8.77 -3.94
C CYS A 479 26.62 -10.00 -3.02
N ASN A 480 25.61 -10.88 -3.04
CA ASN A 480 25.56 -12.01 -2.11
C ASN A 480 26.45 -13.18 -2.57
N THR A 481 27.11 -13.87 -1.63
CA THR A 481 27.93 -15.06 -1.92
C THR A 481 27.10 -16.20 -2.54
N ALA A 482 25.82 -16.32 -2.17
CA ALA A 482 24.84 -17.26 -2.73
C ALA A 482 24.67 -17.11 -4.25
N PHE A 483 24.92 -15.91 -4.80
CA PHE A 483 24.87 -15.67 -6.25
C PHE A 483 25.81 -16.60 -7.00
N LYS A 484 27.04 -16.80 -6.51
CA LYS A 484 28.04 -17.63 -7.19
C LYS A 484 27.59 -19.09 -7.28
N CYS A 485 27.04 -19.64 -6.20
CA CYS A 485 26.58 -21.03 -6.14
C CYS A 485 25.44 -21.32 -7.12
N LEU A 486 24.46 -20.42 -7.22
CA LEU A 486 23.33 -20.58 -8.15
C LEU A 486 23.68 -20.28 -9.60
N SER A 487 24.59 -19.31 -9.83
CA SER A 487 25.03 -18.93 -11.18
C SER A 487 25.82 -20.03 -11.87
N GLN A 488 26.56 -20.84 -11.11
CA GLN A 488 27.33 -21.97 -11.62
C GLN A 488 26.48 -23.19 -11.99
N ARG A 489 25.18 -23.20 -11.62
CA ARG A 489 24.27 -24.28 -12.03
C ARG A 489 23.94 -24.13 -13.51
N GLY A 490 24.18 -25.19 -14.30
CA GLY A 490 23.93 -25.20 -15.75
C GLY A 490 22.47 -24.94 -16.14
N SER A 491 21.52 -25.15 -15.25
CA SER A 491 20.08 -24.96 -15.45
C SER A 491 19.54 -23.56 -15.10
N THR A 492 20.43 -22.59 -14.82
CA THR A 492 20.06 -21.24 -14.40
C THR A 492 19.92 -20.26 -15.57
N VAL A 493 18.91 -19.36 -15.51
CA VAL A 493 18.76 -18.14 -16.31
C VAL A 493 18.87 -16.93 -15.39
N GLN A 494 19.52 -15.86 -15.82
CA GLN A 494 19.70 -14.64 -15.01
C GLN A 494 18.96 -13.46 -15.64
N VAL A 495 18.23 -12.73 -14.81
CA VAL A 495 17.57 -11.48 -15.16
C VAL A 495 17.91 -10.46 -14.07
N THR A 496 18.26 -9.24 -14.47
CA THR A 496 18.60 -8.17 -13.53
C THR A 496 17.49 -7.13 -13.52
N VAL A 497 17.02 -6.76 -12.32
CA VAL A 497 16.11 -5.64 -12.12
C VAL A 497 16.90 -4.34 -12.24
N PRO A 498 16.59 -3.48 -13.22
CA PRO A 498 17.31 -2.24 -13.44
C PRO A 498 17.06 -1.23 -12.31
N PRO A 499 18.03 -0.35 -12.00
CA PRO A 499 17.80 0.80 -11.12
C PRO A 499 16.87 1.84 -11.79
N LEU A 500 16.22 2.67 -10.98
CA LEU A 500 15.29 3.68 -11.45
C LEU A 500 16.05 4.97 -11.84
N LEU A 501 16.64 5.02 -13.03
CA LEU A 501 17.51 6.15 -13.41
C LEU A 501 16.76 7.34 -14.00
N ASN A 502 15.65 7.10 -14.69
CA ASN A 502 14.91 8.15 -15.39
C ASN A 502 14.18 9.08 -14.40
N THR A 503 14.46 10.37 -14.50
CA THR A 503 13.83 11.45 -13.72
C THR A 503 12.30 11.40 -13.75
N ARG A 504 11.68 11.12 -14.90
CA ARG A 504 10.22 11.03 -15.04
C ARG A 504 9.65 9.96 -14.11
N TRP A 505 10.19 8.74 -14.20
CA TRP A 505 9.69 7.61 -13.42
C TRP A 505 9.96 7.78 -11.92
N LYS A 506 11.06 8.45 -11.53
CA LYS A 506 11.30 8.83 -10.12
C LYS A 506 10.23 9.76 -9.58
N THR A 507 9.86 10.79 -10.35
CA THR A 507 8.78 11.73 -10.00
C THR A 507 7.45 10.99 -9.85
N GLU A 508 7.13 10.11 -10.80
CA GLU A 508 5.89 9.34 -10.78
C GLU A 508 5.82 8.43 -9.54
N VAL A 509 6.91 7.71 -9.21
CA VAL A 509 6.95 6.85 -8.01
C VAL A 509 6.68 7.63 -6.73
N ILE A 510 7.32 8.79 -6.53
CA ILE A 510 7.10 9.57 -5.30
C ILE A 510 5.72 10.22 -5.27
N GLN A 511 5.21 10.68 -6.42
CA GLN A 511 3.87 11.25 -6.52
C GLN A 511 2.81 10.20 -6.20
N GLU A 512 2.90 8.99 -6.75
CA GLU A 512 1.97 7.90 -6.42
C GLU A 512 2.03 7.51 -4.94
N HIS A 513 3.21 7.50 -4.32
CA HIS A 513 3.33 7.27 -2.88
C HIS A 513 2.66 8.34 -2.01
N LEU A 514 2.70 9.60 -2.46
CA LEU A 514 2.08 10.71 -1.73
C LEU A 514 0.59 10.86 -2.06
N ALA A 515 0.17 10.47 -3.26
CA ALA A 515 -1.21 10.54 -3.72
C ALA A 515 -2.15 9.66 -2.88
N ILE A 516 -1.71 8.49 -2.40
CA ILE A 516 -2.51 7.67 -1.47
C ILE A 516 -2.91 8.47 -0.21
N HIS A 517 -2.06 9.40 0.20
CA HIS A 517 -2.26 10.23 1.39
C HIS A 517 -2.63 11.67 1.04
N CYS A 518 -2.94 11.90 -0.23
CA CYS A 518 -3.45 13.15 -0.75
C CYS A 518 -2.52 14.34 -0.51
N LYS A 519 -1.22 14.08 -0.53
CA LYS A 519 -0.17 15.08 -0.46
C LYS A 519 0.43 15.29 -1.84
N CYS A 520 0.75 16.53 -2.16
CA CYS A 520 1.46 16.90 -3.38
C CYS A 520 2.71 17.70 -3.01
N LEU A 521 3.77 17.54 -3.80
CA LEU A 521 5.00 18.32 -3.66
C LEU A 521 5.04 19.39 -4.75
N SER A 522 5.69 20.52 -4.46
CA SER A 522 5.96 21.51 -5.49
C SER A 522 6.97 20.99 -6.52
N ASP A 523 6.96 21.56 -7.72
CA ASP A 523 7.92 21.21 -8.78
C ASP A 523 9.38 21.40 -8.33
N GLU A 524 9.65 22.38 -7.46
CA GLU A 524 10.97 22.63 -6.90
C GLU A 524 11.40 21.54 -5.93
N GLN A 525 10.49 21.08 -5.05
CA GLN A 525 10.73 19.96 -4.15
C GLN A 525 10.98 18.67 -4.93
N LEU A 526 10.17 18.38 -5.95
CA LEU A 526 10.36 17.21 -6.82
C LEU A 526 11.72 17.25 -7.53
N LYS A 527 12.11 18.40 -8.08
CA LYS A 527 13.42 18.58 -8.72
C LYS A 527 14.58 18.32 -7.75
N ARG A 528 14.47 18.74 -6.49
CA ARG A 528 15.50 18.44 -5.47
C ARG A 528 15.58 16.94 -5.16
N ILE A 529 14.43 16.28 -4.97
CA ILE A 529 14.38 14.85 -4.65
C ILE A 529 14.98 14.02 -5.77
N VAL A 530 14.60 14.28 -7.01
CA VAL A 530 15.03 13.49 -8.17
C VAL A 530 16.52 13.68 -8.50
N LYS A 531 17.10 14.82 -8.12
CA LYS A 531 18.55 15.07 -8.21
C LYS A 531 19.36 14.31 -7.16
N CYS A 532 18.76 13.92 -6.04
CA CYS A 532 19.45 13.16 -5.00
C CYS A 532 19.87 11.79 -5.55
N ARG A 533 21.12 11.38 -5.33
CA ARG A 533 21.66 10.09 -5.80
C ARG A 533 20.89 8.89 -5.25
N LEU A 534 20.35 8.99 -4.03
CA LEU A 534 19.58 7.89 -3.44
C LEU A 534 18.22 7.68 -4.13
N SER A 535 17.72 8.66 -4.89
CA SER A 535 16.45 8.56 -5.64
C SER A 535 16.45 7.49 -6.72
N ASP A 536 17.62 6.98 -7.13
CA ASP A 536 17.75 5.83 -8.04
C ASP A 536 17.15 4.53 -7.44
N LYS A 537 16.95 4.51 -6.12
CA LYS A 537 16.40 3.37 -5.38
C LYS A 537 14.93 3.66 -5.02
N PRO A 538 13.96 2.89 -5.56
CA PRO A 538 12.57 3.00 -5.15
C PRO A 538 12.34 2.91 -3.64
N LEU A 539 13.16 2.12 -2.92
CA LEU A 539 13.10 2.04 -1.45
C LEU A 539 13.35 3.40 -0.78
N PHE A 540 14.27 4.21 -1.30
CA PHE A 540 14.53 5.55 -0.76
C PHE A 540 13.30 6.46 -0.96
N LEU A 541 12.73 6.46 -2.17
CA LEU A 541 11.54 7.27 -2.48
C LEU A 541 10.35 6.87 -1.60
N SER A 542 10.17 5.57 -1.36
CA SER A 542 9.13 5.05 -0.47
C SER A 542 9.32 5.49 0.98
N ILE A 543 10.54 5.38 1.53
CA ILE A 543 10.83 5.84 2.90
C ILE A 543 10.60 7.35 3.01
N LEU A 544 11.13 8.11 2.05
CA LEU A 544 10.97 9.57 2.03
C LEU A 544 9.48 9.95 1.94
N ALA A 545 8.71 9.33 1.05
CA ALA A 545 7.30 9.63 0.91
C ALA A 545 6.51 9.34 2.20
N ASN A 546 6.75 8.19 2.84
CA ASN A 546 6.14 7.86 4.13
C ASN A 546 6.51 8.88 5.22
N GLU A 547 7.73 9.40 5.22
CA GLU A 547 8.12 10.45 6.16
C GLU A 547 7.45 11.79 5.86
N LEU A 548 7.36 12.17 4.58
CA LEU A 548 6.64 13.36 4.13
C LEU A 548 5.14 13.30 4.51
N GLN A 549 4.56 12.11 4.64
CA GLN A 549 3.20 11.92 5.14
C GLN A 549 3.03 12.31 6.62
N VAL A 550 4.04 12.18 7.46
CA VAL A 550 3.91 12.45 8.91
C VAL A 550 3.93 13.95 9.23
N PHE A 551 4.53 14.79 8.38
CA PHE A 551 4.55 16.23 8.61
C PHE A 551 3.16 16.86 8.35
N GLY A 552 2.47 17.24 9.43
CA GLY A 552 1.20 17.98 9.37
C GLY A 552 1.38 19.50 9.18
N VAL A 553 2.57 20.03 9.39
CA VAL A 553 2.88 21.47 9.29
C VAL A 553 3.98 21.69 8.26
N TYR A 554 3.60 22.19 7.08
CA TYR A 554 4.50 22.37 5.93
C TYR A 554 5.57 23.46 6.12
N SER A 555 5.45 24.33 7.13
CA SER A 555 6.38 25.45 7.33
C SER A 555 7.83 25.04 7.63
N ARG A 556 8.06 23.78 8.02
CA ARG A 556 9.41 23.19 8.20
C ARG A 556 9.71 22.05 7.21
N LEU A 557 8.84 21.81 6.24
CA LEU A 557 8.96 20.67 5.32
C LEU A 557 10.28 20.73 4.55
N ASP A 558 10.63 21.90 4.01
CA ASP A 558 11.83 22.07 3.21
C ASP A 558 13.11 21.82 4.03
N TYR A 559 13.15 22.25 5.29
CA TYR A 559 14.26 21.97 6.20
C TYR A 559 14.44 20.47 6.46
N HIS A 560 13.34 19.76 6.73
CA HIS A 560 13.39 18.31 6.94
C HIS A 560 13.73 17.56 5.64
N LEU A 561 13.19 18.02 4.51
CA LEU A 561 13.49 17.47 3.21
C LEU A 561 14.98 17.58 2.90
N ASP A 562 15.58 18.76 3.05
CA ASP A 562 17.01 18.97 2.82
C ASP A 562 17.85 18.06 3.73
N SER A 563 17.47 17.92 5.01
CA SER A 563 18.12 16.98 5.92
C SER A 563 18.03 15.52 5.43
N TYR A 564 16.90 15.07 4.89
CA TYR A 564 16.81 13.71 4.37
C TYR A 564 17.61 13.52 3.08
N LEU A 565 17.62 14.53 2.19
CA LEU A 565 18.32 14.50 0.91
C LEU A 565 19.85 14.54 1.04
N GLU A 566 20.38 15.07 2.14
CA GLU A 566 21.81 15.03 2.50
C GLU A 566 22.32 13.62 2.86
N SER A 567 21.42 12.66 3.11
CA SER A 567 21.81 11.31 3.53
C SER A 567 22.67 10.64 2.45
N THR A 568 23.81 10.07 2.85
CA THR A 568 24.73 9.38 1.93
C THR A 568 24.32 7.92 1.69
N SER A 569 23.49 7.36 2.57
CA SER A 569 23.03 5.96 2.49
C SER A 569 21.63 5.78 3.06
N ILE A 570 20.96 4.68 2.69
CA ILE A 570 19.65 4.28 3.26
C ILE A 570 19.74 4.07 4.78
N ARG A 571 20.88 3.58 5.29
CA ARG A 571 21.09 3.43 6.73
C ARG A 571 21.09 4.79 7.44
N GLU A 572 21.78 5.77 6.88
CA GLU A 572 21.81 7.12 7.43
C GLU A 572 20.42 7.77 7.40
N LEU A 573 19.67 7.59 6.29
CA LEU A 573 18.28 8.03 6.20
C LEU A 573 17.44 7.45 7.34
N TRP A 574 17.48 6.14 7.55
CA TRP A 574 16.77 5.50 8.66
C TRP A 574 17.19 6.03 10.03
N THR A 575 18.48 6.30 10.24
CA THR A 575 18.94 6.93 11.49
C THR A 575 18.32 8.31 11.70
N ARG A 576 18.21 9.14 10.65
CA ARG A 576 17.56 10.46 10.72
C ARG A 576 16.06 10.31 11.02
N VAL A 577 15.38 9.37 10.36
CA VAL A 577 13.96 9.06 10.57
C VAL A 577 13.69 8.61 12.01
N ILE A 578 14.45 7.62 12.50
CA ILE A 578 14.28 7.11 13.86
C ILE A 578 14.59 8.20 14.90
N ARG A 579 15.60 9.04 14.67
CA ARG A 579 15.90 10.18 15.55
C ARG A 579 14.74 11.16 15.60
N ARG A 580 14.09 11.44 14.47
CA ARG A 580 12.86 12.23 14.46
C ARG A 580 11.76 11.55 15.28
N TRP A 581 11.51 10.26 15.08
CA TRP A 581 10.48 9.55 15.85
C TRP A 581 10.77 9.58 17.35
N ILE A 582 12.03 9.47 17.77
CA ILE A 582 12.44 9.62 19.17
C ILE A 582 12.15 11.04 19.67
N ASN A 583 12.39 12.08 18.87
CA ASN A 583 12.09 13.45 19.28
C ASN A 583 10.59 13.74 19.35
N ASP A 584 9.80 13.18 18.43
CA ASP A 584 8.36 13.45 18.30
C ASP A 584 7.53 12.61 19.29
N TYR A 585 7.93 11.37 19.53
CA TYR A 585 7.18 10.39 20.35
C TYR A 585 7.94 9.93 21.60
N GLY A 586 9.19 10.36 21.78
CA GLY A 586 9.94 10.06 22.99
C GLY A 586 9.35 10.80 24.17
N TYR A 587 9.24 10.10 25.30
CA TYR A 587 9.01 10.75 26.58
C TYR A 587 10.20 11.65 26.89
N PRO A 588 10.00 12.89 27.39
CA PRO A 588 11.09 13.66 27.94
C PRO A 588 11.63 12.88 29.13
N THR A 589 12.74 12.18 28.94
CA THR A 589 13.56 11.75 30.06
C THR A 589 14.20 13.01 30.63
N ASP A 590 14.08 13.22 31.94
CA ASP A 590 14.58 14.38 32.70
C ASP A 590 16.12 14.60 32.62
N ALA A 591 16.80 13.99 31.65
CA ALA A 591 18.23 14.10 31.43
C ALA A 591 18.66 15.41 30.74
N VAL A 592 17.73 16.21 30.19
CA VAL A 592 18.06 17.47 29.50
C VAL A 592 18.11 18.68 30.45
N THR A 593 17.59 18.56 31.68
CA THR A 593 17.58 19.65 32.67
C THR A 593 18.93 19.86 33.38
N LEU A 594 19.93 19.02 33.13
CA LEU A 594 21.28 19.13 33.74
C LEU A 594 22.29 19.92 32.90
N ALA A 595 21.92 20.39 31.70
CA ALA A 595 22.83 21.13 30.82
C ALA A 595 22.59 22.67 30.81
N SER A 596 21.61 23.18 31.55
CA SER A 596 21.26 24.62 31.55
C SER A 596 21.62 25.38 32.84
N THR A 597 22.33 24.77 33.79
CA THR A 597 22.84 25.45 35.00
C THR A 597 24.36 25.63 34.97
N THR A 598 24.87 26.27 33.92
CA THR A 598 26.17 26.96 33.98
C THR A 598 26.12 28.20 33.08
N CYS A 599 25.51 29.29 33.57
CA CYS A 599 25.96 30.65 33.27
C CYS A 599 25.27 31.69 34.18
N ASN A 600 26.13 32.39 34.92
CA ASN A 600 26.00 33.79 35.36
C ASN A 600 25.02 34.12 36.50
N ALA A 601 25.52 33.96 37.72
CA ALA A 601 25.21 34.89 38.81
C ALA A 601 26.02 36.19 38.59
N PRO A 602 25.39 37.39 38.57
CA PRO A 602 26.11 38.64 38.71
C PRO A 602 26.30 39.01 40.19
N GLU A 603 27.42 39.69 40.44
CA GLU A 603 27.93 40.14 41.72
C GLU A 603 27.00 41.13 42.45
N CYS A 604 27.14 41.14 43.77
CA CYS A 604 26.50 42.05 44.74
C CYS A 604 26.64 43.54 44.41
N LYS A 605 25.51 44.26 44.46
CA LYS A 605 25.26 45.34 45.43
C LYS A 605 23.80 45.74 45.47
#